data_AF-A0A0X8JV56-F1
#
_entry.id   AF-A0A0X8JV56-F1
#
_cell.length_a   1.000
_cell.length_b   1.000
_cell.length_c   1.000
_cell.angle_alpha   90.00
_cell.angle_beta   90.00
_cell.angle_gamma   90.00
#
_symmetry.space_group_name_H-M   'P 1'
#
loop_
_entity.id
_entity.type
_entity.pdbx_description
1 polymer ?
#
loop_
_entity_poly.entity_id
_entity_poly.type
_entity_poly.pdbx_seq_one_letter_code
_entity_poly.pdbx_strand_id
1 'polypeptide(L)'
;MENLLNKTLYDIINSNPKMYDFFIANGFDNLKNKKMLQIMGKNIKLGMALKSKKINPELFLEKVNAFLEKDGDVDISLEENKISENEVDTQKDVLIEGVLPCPIRIPLLEGIKKWVDEQNKKNDYLVKYELQSANLGLDWIIEKVKTGDVNKVPDVLLSAGFELFFDKNLMGQYMENGVFETHLENMNKDFYNENIDLHDPKKRYAIMGVVPAVFLVNKTALKNRKIPQTWDDILTDEFENSVALPMADLDLFNALIVMVYKEYGDDGIKKLAKVYQKNLHPAQMVKTKTKSNEAPAISIIPYFFSQMVNGASDLKVVWPKDGALLSPIFMITKKEKADKIKPFLDLFLSEKIGNLFSANGKFPTTNPNVDNHLEKSQNFKWVGWDFIYKNNIGEVIRNSEKLFNEEIKKYF
;
A
#
# COMPACT_ATOMS: atom_id res chain seq x y z
N MET A 1 22.94 -4.65 -26.71
CA MET A 1 21.75 -4.37 -25.86
C MET A 1 20.43 -4.29 -26.63
N GLU A 2 20.45 -4.17 -27.97
CA GLU A 2 19.32 -4.48 -28.88
C GLU A 2 18.66 -5.86 -28.64
N ASN A 3 19.30 -6.75 -27.89
CA ASN A 3 18.85 -8.13 -27.69
C ASN A 3 17.69 -8.27 -26.68
N LEU A 4 17.47 -7.31 -25.77
CA LEU A 4 16.39 -7.40 -24.76
C LEU A 4 14.99 -7.24 -25.37
N LEU A 5 14.84 -6.38 -26.38
CA LEU A 5 13.56 -6.18 -27.07
C LEU A 5 13.07 -7.45 -27.78
N ASN A 6 13.99 -8.35 -28.12
CA ASN A 6 13.72 -9.59 -28.83
C ASN A 6 13.51 -10.80 -27.91
N LYS A 7 13.81 -10.67 -26.61
CA LYS A 7 13.52 -11.69 -25.61
C LYS A 7 12.06 -11.63 -25.17
N THR A 8 11.52 -12.78 -24.76
CA THR A 8 10.17 -12.85 -24.21
C THR A 8 10.15 -12.26 -22.81
N LEU A 9 9.00 -11.74 -22.36
CA LEU A 9 8.85 -11.22 -21.00
C LEU A 9 9.20 -12.30 -19.97
N TYR A 10 8.80 -13.56 -20.23
CA TYR A 10 9.16 -14.70 -19.40
C TYR A 10 10.67 -14.91 -19.35
N ASP A 11 11.37 -14.90 -20.48
CA ASP A 11 12.82 -15.12 -20.49
C ASP A 11 13.56 -14.01 -19.75
N ILE A 12 13.11 -12.76 -19.89
CA ILE A 12 13.73 -11.62 -19.22
C ILE A 12 13.53 -11.74 -17.71
N ILE A 13 12.30 -12.03 -17.26
CA ILE A 13 11.97 -12.19 -15.85
C ILE A 13 12.63 -13.43 -15.26
N ASN A 14 12.70 -14.54 -15.99
CA ASN A 14 13.35 -15.76 -15.52
C ASN A 14 14.88 -15.61 -15.46
N SER A 15 15.47 -14.83 -16.38
CA SER A 15 16.93 -14.55 -16.38
C SER A 15 17.32 -13.50 -15.36
N ASN A 16 16.43 -12.56 -15.06
CA ASN A 16 16.61 -11.58 -14.01
C ASN A 16 15.26 -11.32 -13.33
N PRO A 17 14.98 -12.02 -12.23
CA PRO A 17 13.70 -11.93 -11.56
C PRO A 17 13.33 -10.58 -10.97
N LYS A 18 14.33 -9.73 -10.70
CA LYS A 18 14.15 -8.34 -10.28
C LYS A 18 13.31 -7.56 -11.30
N MET A 19 13.35 -7.99 -12.56
CA MET A 19 12.58 -7.41 -13.64
C MET A 19 11.07 -7.58 -13.46
N TYR A 20 10.60 -8.55 -12.67
CA TYR A 20 9.16 -8.78 -12.46
C TYR A 20 8.47 -7.56 -11.85
N ASP A 21 8.98 -7.10 -10.70
CA ASP A 21 8.47 -5.91 -10.01
C ASP A 21 8.66 -4.65 -10.86
N PHE A 22 9.82 -4.54 -11.54
CA PHE A 22 10.10 -3.44 -12.46
C PHE A 22 9.05 -3.38 -13.59
N PHE A 23 8.70 -4.51 -14.20
CA PHE A 23 7.71 -4.57 -15.28
C PHE A 23 6.33 -4.17 -14.77
N ILE A 24 5.90 -4.68 -13.62
CA ILE A 24 4.61 -4.30 -13.01
C ILE A 24 4.58 -2.80 -12.73
N ALA A 25 5.61 -2.26 -12.06
CA ALA A 25 5.73 -0.83 -11.76
C ALA A 25 5.76 0.06 -13.01
N ASN A 26 6.20 -0.48 -14.15
CA ASN A 26 6.26 0.23 -15.42
C ASN A 26 5.11 -0.13 -16.39
N GLY A 27 3.98 -0.63 -15.87
CA GLY A 27 2.71 -0.72 -16.61
C GLY A 27 2.41 -2.08 -17.24
N PHE A 28 3.04 -3.16 -16.78
CA PHE A 28 2.74 -4.54 -17.17
C PHE A 28 1.88 -5.27 -16.13
N ASP A 29 0.78 -4.66 -15.70
CA ASP A 29 -0.10 -5.16 -14.63
C ASP A 29 -0.63 -6.59 -14.84
N ASN A 30 -0.82 -6.98 -16.11
CA ASN A 30 -1.26 -8.33 -16.47
C ASN A 30 -0.33 -9.43 -15.93
N LEU A 31 0.92 -9.09 -15.63
CA LEU A 31 1.90 -10.02 -15.06
C LEU A 31 1.66 -10.31 -13.58
N LYS A 32 0.86 -9.49 -12.84
CA LYS A 32 0.48 -9.75 -11.44
C LYS A 32 -0.16 -11.14 -11.27
N ASN A 33 -0.87 -11.61 -12.29
CA ASN A 33 -1.34 -12.98 -12.34
C ASN A 33 -0.17 -13.91 -12.76
N LYS A 34 0.39 -14.68 -11.81
CA LYS A 34 1.51 -15.61 -12.07
C LYS A 34 1.20 -16.63 -13.20
N LYS A 35 -0.07 -17.01 -13.42
CA LYS A 35 -0.47 -17.87 -14.56
C LYS A 35 -0.34 -17.15 -15.90
N MET A 36 -0.62 -15.84 -15.95
CA MET A 36 -0.46 -15.02 -17.15
C MET A 36 1.00 -14.83 -17.53
N LEU A 37 1.92 -14.72 -16.56
CA LEU A 37 3.35 -14.75 -16.84
C LEU A 37 3.76 -16.07 -17.51
N GLN A 38 3.24 -17.22 -17.05
CA GLN A 38 3.58 -18.52 -17.62
C GLN A 38 2.96 -18.77 -19.00
N ILE A 39 1.76 -18.25 -19.27
CA ILE A 39 1.02 -18.50 -20.53
C ILE A 39 1.34 -17.45 -21.59
N MET A 40 1.23 -16.17 -21.24
CA MET A 40 1.46 -15.06 -22.17
C MET A 40 2.92 -14.61 -22.19
N GLY A 41 3.58 -14.60 -21.03
CA GLY A 41 4.95 -14.10 -20.92
C GLY A 41 5.94 -14.86 -21.80
N LYS A 42 5.71 -16.16 -22.04
CA LYS A 42 6.54 -17.02 -22.93
C LYS A 42 6.38 -16.71 -24.41
N ASN A 43 5.30 -16.03 -24.80
CA ASN A 43 4.96 -15.80 -26.20
C ASN A 43 5.07 -14.33 -26.61
N ILE A 44 5.21 -13.42 -25.66
CA ILE A 44 5.25 -11.98 -25.91
C ILE A 44 6.68 -11.45 -25.74
N LYS A 45 7.25 -10.92 -26.82
CA LYS A 45 8.53 -10.21 -26.80
C LYS A 45 8.40 -8.82 -26.18
N LEU A 46 9.43 -8.36 -25.48
CA LEU A 46 9.43 -7.05 -24.83
C LEU A 46 9.10 -5.92 -25.81
N GLY A 47 9.73 -5.88 -26.98
CA GLY A 47 9.49 -4.84 -27.98
C GLY A 47 8.03 -4.80 -28.46
N MET A 48 7.39 -5.97 -28.61
CA MET A 48 5.98 -6.06 -28.98
C MET A 48 5.06 -5.53 -27.87
N ALA A 49 5.36 -5.87 -26.62
CA ALA A 49 4.59 -5.40 -25.48
C ALA A 49 4.70 -3.88 -25.28
N LEU A 50 5.90 -3.32 -25.43
CA LEU A 50 6.13 -1.87 -25.36
C LEU A 50 5.38 -1.13 -26.46
N LYS A 51 5.41 -1.66 -27.70
CA LYS A 51 4.67 -1.10 -28.84
C LYS A 51 3.16 -1.11 -28.60
N SER A 52 2.61 -2.22 -28.11
CA SER A 52 1.18 -2.34 -27.77
C SER A 52 0.75 -1.32 -26.71
N LYS A 53 1.62 -1.07 -25.72
CA LYS A 53 1.38 -0.08 -24.65
C LYS A 53 1.78 1.35 -25.00
N LYS A 54 2.22 1.62 -26.24
CA LYS A 54 2.72 2.93 -26.70
C LYS A 54 3.85 3.49 -25.82
N ILE A 55 4.71 2.62 -25.30
CA ILE A 55 5.88 2.98 -24.50
C ILE A 55 7.08 3.12 -25.44
N ASN A 56 7.85 4.21 -25.30
CA ASN A 56 9.09 4.41 -26.07
C ASN A 56 10.13 3.34 -25.65
N PRO A 57 10.61 2.49 -26.57
CA PRO A 57 11.54 1.41 -26.23
C PRO A 57 12.90 1.88 -25.71
N GLU A 58 13.45 2.97 -26.24
CA GLU A 58 14.76 3.49 -25.85
C GLU A 58 14.72 4.02 -24.41
N LEU A 59 13.75 4.88 -24.09
CA LEU A 59 13.53 5.39 -22.73
C LEU A 59 13.19 4.27 -21.72
N PHE A 60 12.53 3.21 -22.18
CA PHE A 60 12.26 2.06 -21.32
C PHE A 60 13.54 1.29 -21.02
N LEU A 61 14.39 1.04 -22.02
CA LEU A 61 15.67 0.36 -21.83
C LEU A 61 16.64 1.19 -20.97
N GLU A 62 16.63 2.52 -21.07
CA GLU A 62 17.38 3.40 -20.16
C GLU A 62 16.93 3.20 -18.70
N LYS A 63 15.62 3.08 -18.45
CA LYS A 63 15.09 2.78 -17.12
C LYS A 63 15.49 1.39 -16.64
N VAL A 64 15.51 0.39 -17.54
CA VAL A 64 16.00 -0.95 -17.21
C VAL A 64 17.46 -0.86 -16.80
N ASN A 65 18.30 -0.16 -17.56
CA ASN A 65 19.72 -0.01 -17.26
C ASN A 65 19.94 0.73 -15.94
N ALA A 66 19.26 1.84 -15.70
CA ALA A 66 19.35 2.56 -14.43
C ALA A 66 18.88 1.73 -13.23
N PHE A 67 17.92 0.82 -13.44
CA PHE A 67 17.47 -0.14 -12.44
C PHE A 67 18.54 -1.22 -12.19
N LEU A 68 19.18 -1.74 -13.23
CA LEU A 68 20.21 -2.78 -13.13
C LEU A 68 21.58 -2.25 -12.64
N GLU A 69 21.95 -1.02 -13.00
CA GLU A 69 23.21 -0.37 -12.60
C GLU A 69 23.22 0.03 -11.11
N LYS A 70 22.06 0.36 -10.54
CA LYS A 70 21.92 0.63 -9.10
C LYS A 70 22.09 -0.61 -8.21
N ASP A 71 22.10 -1.79 -8.81
CA ASP A 71 21.77 -3.07 -8.16
C ASP A 71 22.81 -4.15 -8.48
N GLY A 72 24.03 -3.72 -8.83
CA GLY A 72 25.17 -4.57 -9.19
C GLY A 72 25.73 -5.42 -8.05
N ASP A 73 25.18 -5.32 -6.84
CA ASP A 73 25.48 -6.20 -5.72
C ASP A 73 24.17 -6.74 -5.11
N VAL A 74 24.05 -8.06 -5.07
CA VAL A 74 23.07 -8.91 -4.35
C VAL A 74 21.73 -9.23 -5.04
N ASP A 75 21.55 -10.51 -5.37
CA ASP A 75 20.37 -11.13 -5.96
C ASP A 75 19.30 -11.46 -4.89
N ILE A 76 18.54 -10.46 -4.43
CA ILE A 76 17.61 -10.59 -3.28
C ILE A 76 16.14 -10.76 -3.70
N SER A 77 15.79 -10.55 -4.97
CA SER A 77 14.38 -10.42 -5.38
C SER A 77 13.57 -11.72 -5.51
N LEU A 78 14.24 -12.89 -5.55
CA LEU A 78 13.59 -14.20 -5.63
C LEU A 78 13.98 -15.22 -4.57
N GLU A 79 14.87 -14.88 -3.64
CA GLU A 79 14.83 -15.57 -2.35
C GLU A 79 13.61 -15.03 -1.58
N GLU A 80 12.42 -15.28 -2.13
CA GLU A 80 11.26 -15.65 -1.32
C GLU A 80 11.80 -16.82 -0.50
N ASN A 81 12.27 -16.57 0.73
CA ASN A 81 12.39 -17.62 1.73
C ASN A 81 10.96 -18.11 1.97
N LYS A 82 10.39 -18.85 1.00
CA LYS A 82 9.13 -19.53 1.17
C LYS A 82 9.37 -20.48 2.30
N ILE A 83 8.80 -20.12 3.43
CA ILE A 83 8.98 -20.85 4.64
C ILE A 83 8.25 -22.16 4.42
N SER A 84 9.00 -23.25 4.24
CA SER A 84 8.38 -24.57 4.22
C SER A 84 7.84 -24.83 5.63
N GLU A 85 6.55 -25.15 5.75
CA GLU A 85 5.89 -25.37 7.05
C GLU A 85 6.61 -26.47 7.87
N ASN A 86 7.30 -27.39 7.19
CA ASN A 86 8.04 -28.50 7.80
C ASN A 86 9.39 -28.10 8.41
N GLU A 87 9.88 -26.88 8.18
CA GLU A 87 11.16 -26.40 8.70
C GLU A 87 11.03 -25.40 9.85
N VAL A 88 9.81 -25.03 10.27
CA VAL A 88 9.58 -24.07 11.36
C VAL A 88 9.09 -24.79 12.59
N ASP A 89 9.85 -24.67 13.69
CA ASP A 89 9.32 -24.98 15.00
C ASP A 89 8.47 -23.80 15.46
N THR A 90 7.15 -23.86 15.25
CA THR A 90 6.21 -22.78 15.57
C THR A 90 6.19 -22.39 17.05
N GLN A 91 6.68 -23.25 17.95
CA GLN A 91 6.79 -22.96 19.37
C GLN A 91 8.10 -22.23 19.69
N LYS A 92 9.17 -22.50 18.94
CA LYS A 92 10.52 -21.99 19.22
C LYS A 92 10.93 -20.81 18.34
N ASP A 93 10.72 -20.91 17.03
CA ASP A 93 11.21 -19.97 16.03
C ASP A 93 10.31 -18.73 15.93
N VAL A 94 10.81 -17.67 15.29
CA VAL A 94 10.08 -16.43 15.04
C VAL A 94 9.74 -16.31 13.56
N LEU A 95 8.45 -16.14 13.26
CA LEU A 95 7.89 -15.99 11.93
C LEU A 95 7.46 -14.55 11.66
N ILE A 96 8.07 -13.92 10.66
CA ILE A 96 7.76 -12.54 10.24
C ILE A 96 7.10 -12.60 8.85
N GLU A 97 5.84 -12.22 8.73
CA GLU A 97 5.13 -12.25 7.46
C GLU A 97 4.48 -10.91 7.16
N GLY A 98 4.18 -10.67 5.88
CA GLY A 98 3.48 -9.45 5.52
C GLY A 98 3.76 -8.95 4.12
N VAL A 99 3.34 -7.70 3.91
CA VAL A 99 3.57 -6.97 2.68
C VAL A 99 4.26 -5.65 2.95
N LEU A 100 5.12 -5.25 2.01
CA LEU A 100 5.85 -3.98 2.05
C LEU A 100 5.44 -3.08 0.87
N PRO A 101 5.40 -1.74 1.06
CA PRO A 101 5.16 -0.82 -0.03
C PRO A 101 6.27 -0.93 -1.09
N CYS A 102 5.87 -1.07 -2.36
CA CYS A 102 6.80 -1.32 -3.48
C CYS A 102 8.00 -0.35 -3.53
N PRO A 103 7.86 0.97 -3.30
CA PRO A 103 8.97 1.91 -3.43
C PRO A 103 10.10 1.72 -2.41
N ILE A 104 9.82 1.10 -1.26
CA ILE A 104 10.76 0.91 -0.14
C ILE A 104 11.04 -0.57 0.16
N ARG A 105 10.41 -1.49 -0.58
CA ARG A 105 10.51 -2.95 -0.35
C ARG A 105 11.94 -3.46 -0.42
N ILE A 106 12.64 -3.23 -1.53
CA ILE A 106 14.01 -3.73 -1.75
C ILE A 106 14.98 -3.28 -0.66
N PRO A 107 15.11 -1.96 -0.37
CA PRO A 107 16.04 -1.52 0.67
C PRO A 107 15.66 -2.01 2.08
N LEU A 108 14.37 -2.25 2.36
CA LEU A 108 13.95 -2.90 3.60
C LEU A 108 14.36 -4.37 3.65
N LEU A 109 14.12 -5.13 2.58
CA LEU A 109 14.46 -6.55 2.51
C LEU A 109 15.97 -6.79 2.66
N GLU A 110 16.81 -5.94 2.08
CA GLU A 110 18.27 -5.98 2.27
C GLU A 110 18.66 -5.86 3.74
N GLY A 111 18.09 -4.87 4.44
CA GLY A 111 18.33 -4.66 5.87
C GLY A 111 17.85 -5.83 6.72
N ILE A 112 16.65 -6.36 6.42
CA ILE A 112 16.06 -7.48 7.14
C ILE A 112 16.87 -8.76 6.90
N LYS A 113 17.24 -9.08 5.66
CA LYS A 113 18.03 -10.27 5.34
C LYS A 113 19.33 -10.30 6.13
N LYS A 114 20.11 -9.21 6.05
CA LYS A 114 21.38 -9.10 6.77
C LYS A 114 21.17 -9.28 8.28
N TRP A 115 20.14 -8.65 8.84
CA TRP A 115 19.85 -8.77 10.26
C TRP A 115 19.44 -10.20 10.64
N VAL A 116 18.59 -10.86 9.87
CA VAL A 116 18.16 -12.25 10.09
C VAL A 116 19.36 -13.20 10.07
N ASP A 117 20.26 -13.06 9.09
CA ASP A 117 21.48 -13.87 9.00
C ASP A 117 22.38 -13.71 10.22
N GLU A 118 22.44 -12.51 10.80
CA GLU A 118 23.18 -12.23 12.03
C GLU A 118 22.49 -12.80 13.27
N GLN A 119 21.16 -12.71 13.36
CA GLN A 119 20.39 -13.26 14.48
C GLN A 119 20.46 -14.80 14.50
N ASN A 120 20.29 -15.45 13.35
CA ASN A 120 20.27 -16.91 13.25
C ASN A 120 21.63 -17.57 13.59
N LYS A 121 22.72 -16.80 13.56
CA LYS A 121 24.05 -17.26 14.02
C LYS A 121 24.25 -17.13 15.53
N LYS A 122 23.52 -16.22 16.18
CA LYS A 122 23.71 -15.86 17.59
C LYS A 122 22.70 -16.52 18.50
N ASN A 123 21.48 -16.75 18.00
CA ASN A 123 20.36 -17.23 18.77
C ASN A 123 20.26 -18.76 18.70
N ASP A 124 19.64 -19.34 19.71
CA ASP A 124 19.29 -20.75 19.74
C ASP A 124 18.01 -21.07 18.96
N TYR A 125 17.31 -20.05 18.45
CA TYR A 125 16.11 -20.13 17.61
C TYR A 125 16.35 -19.48 16.24
N LEU A 126 15.52 -19.85 15.26
CA LEU A 126 15.56 -19.23 13.93
C LEU A 126 14.56 -18.09 13.84
N VAL A 127 14.95 -17.04 13.13
CA VAL A 127 14.06 -16.02 12.59
C VAL A 127 13.89 -16.31 11.10
N LYS A 128 12.65 -16.38 10.65
CA LYS A 128 12.29 -16.54 9.25
C LYS A 128 11.34 -15.44 8.83
N TYR A 129 11.39 -15.07 7.55
CA TYR A 129 10.51 -14.04 7.03
C TYR A 129 9.98 -14.35 5.63
N GLU A 130 8.73 -13.96 5.39
CA GLU A 130 8.10 -13.90 4.06
C GLU A 130 7.44 -12.53 3.87
N LEU A 131 8.14 -11.61 3.21
CA LEU A 131 7.71 -10.23 3.00
C LEU A 131 7.51 -9.96 1.51
N GLN A 132 6.24 -9.95 1.10
CA GLN A 132 5.84 -9.80 -0.29
C GLN A 132 5.58 -8.33 -0.66
N SER A 133 5.36 -8.05 -1.93
CA SER A 133 4.94 -6.73 -2.38
C SER A 133 3.45 -6.54 -2.10
N ALA A 134 3.05 -5.36 -1.62
CA ALA A 134 1.64 -5.03 -1.35
C ALA A 134 0.73 -5.20 -2.58
N ASN A 135 1.27 -5.05 -3.80
CA ASN A 135 0.51 -5.26 -5.03
C ASN A 135 0.09 -6.72 -5.30
N LEU A 136 0.65 -7.70 -4.58
CA LEU A 136 0.30 -9.12 -4.68
C LEU A 136 -0.88 -9.49 -3.76
N GLY A 137 -1.27 -8.58 -2.87
CA GLY A 137 -2.35 -8.81 -1.90
C GLY A 137 -1.93 -9.71 -0.73
N LEU A 138 -2.94 -10.12 0.04
CA LEU A 138 -2.78 -10.80 1.34
C LEU A 138 -3.43 -12.18 1.39
N ASP A 139 -3.90 -12.71 0.26
CA ASP A 139 -4.69 -13.94 0.20
C ASP A 139 -4.00 -15.12 0.92
N TRP A 140 -2.69 -15.26 0.76
CA TRP A 140 -1.90 -16.31 1.39
C TRP A 140 -1.82 -16.21 2.93
N ILE A 141 -1.89 -14.99 3.48
CA ILE A 141 -1.99 -14.77 4.93
C ILE A 141 -3.44 -14.98 5.39
N ILE A 142 -4.41 -14.48 4.62
CA ILE A 142 -5.84 -14.62 4.91
C ILE A 142 -6.23 -16.11 4.99
N GLU A 143 -5.69 -16.96 4.12
CA GLU A 143 -5.92 -18.41 4.14
C GLU A 143 -5.43 -19.04 5.46
N LYS A 144 -4.25 -18.65 5.96
CA LYS A 144 -3.73 -19.10 7.26
C LYS A 144 -4.60 -18.62 8.42
N VAL A 145 -4.97 -17.34 8.42
CA VAL A 145 -5.79 -16.70 9.45
C VAL A 145 -7.19 -17.33 9.53
N LYS A 146 -7.79 -17.69 8.39
CA LYS A 146 -9.11 -18.34 8.34
C LYS A 146 -9.14 -19.74 8.95
N THR A 147 -7.98 -20.36 9.19
CA THR A 147 -7.93 -21.68 9.83
C THR A 147 -8.33 -21.64 11.31
N GLY A 148 -8.26 -20.48 11.97
CA GLY A 148 -8.47 -20.35 13.41
C GLY A 148 -7.31 -20.87 14.27
N ASP A 149 -6.26 -21.44 13.65
CA ASP A 149 -5.09 -21.96 14.35
C ASP A 149 -4.07 -20.85 14.59
N VAL A 150 -3.86 -20.49 15.86
CA VAL A 150 -2.92 -19.44 16.27
C VAL A 150 -1.47 -19.75 15.87
N ASN A 151 -1.12 -21.03 15.73
CA ASN A 151 0.24 -21.44 15.34
C ASN A 151 0.53 -21.19 13.86
N LYS A 152 -0.51 -21.07 13.03
CA LYS A 152 -0.39 -20.76 11.60
C LYS A 152 -0.30 -19.26 11.33
N VAL A 153 -0.69 -18.43 12.29
CA VAL A 153 -0.58 -16.97 12.18
C VAL A 153 0.85 -16.56 12.54
N PRO A 154 1.49 -15.67 11.77
CA PRO A 154 2.86 -15.21 12.04
C PRO A 154 3.00 -14.53 13.40
N ASP A 155 4.23 -14.55 13.92
CA ASP A 155 4.57 -13.91 15.19
C ASP A 155 4.71 -12.40 15.04
N VAL A 156 5.11 -11.93 13.86
CA VAL A 156 5.09 -10.52 13.45
C VAL A 156 4.37 -10.43 12.11
N LEU A 157 3.35 -9.56 12.03
CA LEU A 157 2.62 -9.31 10.79
C LEU A 157 2.70 -7.83 10.41
N LEU A 158 3.16 -7.58 9.17
CA LEU A 158 3.25 -6.25 8.56
C LEU A 158 2.24 -6.14 7.42
N SER A 159 1.30 -5.21 7.49
CA SER A 159 0.38 -4.97 6.36
C SER A 159 -0.22 -3.59 6.40
N ALA A 160 -0.67 -3.10 5.25
CA ALA A 160 -1.50 -1.91 5.16
C ALA A 160 -2.99 -2.28 5.18
N GLY A 161 -3.82 -1.25 5.33
CA GLY A 161 -5.26 -1.34 5.16
C GLY A 161 -6.02 -1.89 6.37
N PHE A 162 -7.35 -1.87 6.26
CA PHE A 162 -8.26 -2.16 7.36
C PHE A 162 -8.80 -3.60 7.38
N GLU A 163 -8.94 -4.21 6.20
CA GLU A 163 -9.73 -5.44 6.01
C GLU A 163 -9.17 -6.63 6.80
N LEU A 164 -7.86 -6.89 6.68
CA LEU A 164 -7.23 -8.00 7.38
C LEU A 164 -7.31 -7.84 8.91
N PHE A 165 -7.05 -6.63 9.42
CA PHE A 165 -6.82 -6.36 10.84
C PHE A 165 -8.10 -6.18 11.66
N PHE A 166 -9.15 -5.63 11.06
CA PHE A 166 -10.37 -5.23 11.76
C PHE A 166 -11.62 -5.99 11.31
N ASP A 167 -11.45 -7.03 10.50
CA ASP A 167 -12.50 -8.03 10.31
C ASP A 167 -12.48 -9.07 11.44
N LYS A 168 -13.63 -9.27 12.09
CA LYS A 168 -13.80 -10.19 13.22
C LYS A 168 -13.51 -11.65 12.86
N ASN A 169 -13.78 -12.07 11.62
CA ASN A 169 -13.53 -13.43 11.13
C ASN A 169 -12.10 -13.61 10.58
N LEU A 170 -11.31 -12.53 10.50
CA LEU A 170 -9.90 -12.57 10.14
C LEU A 170 -9.04 -12.35 11.39
N MET A 171 -8.22 -11.30 11.46
CA MET A 171 -7.34 -11.08 12.61
C MET A 171 -8.11 -10.70 13.88
N GLY A 172 -9.33 -10.17 13.75
CA GLY A 172 -10.14 -9.73 14.89
C GLY A 172 -10.33 -10.82 15.95
N GLN A 173 -10.52 -12.08 15.54
CA GLN A 173 -10.65 -13.21 16.48
C GLN A 173 -9.42 -13.39 17.38
N TYR A 174 -8.21 -13.21 16.83
CA TYR A 174 -6.97 -13.36 17.60
C TYR A 174 -6.69 -12.12 18.48
N MET A 175 -7.10 -10.95 17.98
CA MET A 175 -6.99 -9.67 18.70
C MET A 175 -7.90 -9.61 19.92
N GLU A 176 -9.13 -10.12 19.81
CA GLU A 176 -10.09 -10.21 20.93
C GLU A 176 -9.63 -11.22 21.98
N ASN A 177 -8.98 -12.30 21.57
CA ASN A 177 -8.39 -13.32 22.45
C ASN A 177 -7.05 -12.92 23.09
N GLY A 178 -6.54 -11.70 22.82
CA GLY A 178 -5.32 -11.18 23.45
C GLY A 178 -4.03 -11.86 22.99
N VAL A 179 -4.02 -12.46 21.78
CA VAL A 179 -2.83 -13.10 21.19
C VAL A 179 -1.74 -12.06 20.86
N PHE A 180 -2.15 -10.87 20.44
CA PHE A 180 -1.26 -9.81 19.97
C PHE A 180 -1.21 -8.65 20.96
N GLU A 181 0.00 -8.12 21.16
CA GLU A 181 0.27 -6.91 21.94
C GLU A 181 1.47 -6.19 21.30
N THR A 182 1.25 -4.97 20.82
CA THR A 182 2.26 -4.13 20.17
C THR A 182 1.94 -2.68 20.45
N HIS A 183 2.92 -1.95 20.98
CA HIS A 183 2.76 -0.53 21.23
C HIS A 183 4.05 0.23 20.94
N LEU A 184 3.87 1.49 20.54
CA LEU A 184 4.94 2.46 20.41
C LEU A 184 4.86 3.37 21.63
N GLU A 185 5.94 3.46 22.41
CA GLU A 185 5.99 4.35 23.58
C GLU A 185 6.00 5.83 23.18
N ASN A 186 6.68 6.13 22.08
CA ASN A 186 6.83 7.46 21.52
C ASN A 186 6.43 7.44 20.06
N MET A 187 5.87 8.55 19.60
CA MET A 187 5.44 8.73 18.22
C MET A 187 5.82 10.11 17.71
N ASN A 188 5.97 10.20 16.40
CA ASN A 188 6.16 11.45 15.69
C ASN A 188 5.06 12.47 16.01
N LYS A 189 5.47 13.73 16.24
CA LYS A 189 4.59 14.87 16.53
C LYS A 189 3.53 15.13 15.44
N ASP A 190 3.78 14.72 14.19
CA ASP A 190 2.82 14.86 13.10
C ASP A 190 1.60 13.93 13.29
N PHE A 191 1.76 12.86 14.08
CA PHE A 191 0.76 11.82 14.33
C PHE A 191 0.33 11.69 15.79
N TYR A 192 0.92 12.50 16.66
CA TYR A 192 0.55 12.62 18.06
C TYR A 192 0.48 14.10 18.46
N ASN A 193 -0.70 14.68 18.29
CA ASN A 193 -1.00 16.08 18.59
C ASN A 193 -2.50 16.28 18.87
N GLU A 194 -2.92 17.51 19.07
CA GLU A 194 -4.32 17.87 19.40
C GLU A 194 -5.35 17.48 18.33
N ASN A 195 -4.93 17.30 17.07
CA ASN A 195 -5.82 17.02 15.95
C ASN A 195 -5.84 15.54 15.55
N ILE A 196 -4.79 14.79 15.90
CA ILE A 196 -4.64 13.39 15.52
C ILE A 196 -3.82 12.62 16.56
N ASP A 197 -4.30 11.43 16.90
CA ASP A 197 -3.59 10.47 17.72
C ASP A 197 -3.68 9.07 17.08
N LEU A 198 -2.53 8.58 16.61
CA LEU A 198 -2.41 7.24 16.04
C LEU A 198 -2.00 6.19 17.09
N HIS A 199 -1.76 6.54 18.34
CA HIS A 199 -1.48 5.55 19.38
C HIS A 199 -2.72 4.71 19.65
N ASP A 200 -2.56 3.39 19.53
CA ASP A 200 -3.61 2.47 19.89
C ASP A 200 -3.79 2.45 21.44
N PRO A 201 -4.94 2.90 21.98
CA PRO A 201 -5.19 2.88 23.41
C PRO A 201 -5.26 1.47 24.02
N LYS A 202 -5.47 0.44 23.19
CA LYS A 202 -5.49 -0.97 23.60
C LYS A 202 -4.17 -1.70 23.38
N LYS A 203 -3.14 -1.05 22.81
CA LYS A 203 -1.79 -1.61 22.61
C LYS A 203 -1.77 -2.92 21.78
N ARG A 204 -2.63 -3.02 20.78
CA ARG A 204 -2.74 -4.19 19.88
C ARG A 204 -2.08 -3.96 18.53
N TYR A 205 -2.09 -2.71 18.07
CA TYR A 205 -1.59 -2.32 16.76
C TYR A 205 -0.56 -1.19 16.88
N ALA A 206 0.60 -1.35 16.25
CA ALA A 206 1.50 -0.24 15.96
C ALA A 206 1.27 0.26 14.54
N ILE A 207 1.08 1.56 14.35
CA ILE A 207 1.11 2.18 13.02
C ILE A 207 2.54 2.64 12.77
N MET A 208 3.17 2.15 11.70
CA MET A 208 4.58 2.39 11.35
C MET A 208 4.79 3.61 10.45
N GLY A 209 3.76 3.90 9.67
CA GLY A 209 3.73 4.97 8.72
C GLY A 209 2.40 4.97 8.02
N VAL A 210 2.23 5.93 7.13
CA VAL A 210 0.94 6.18 6.51
C VAL A 210 1.08 6.42 5.02
N VAL A 211 0.04 6.06 4.29
CA VAL A 211 -0.14 6.35 2.87
C VAL A 211 -1.21 7.45 2.77
N PRO A 212 -0.83 8.72 2.55
CA PRO A 212 -1.79 9.82 2.47
C PRO A 212 -2.51 9.81 1.12
N ALA A 213 -3.83 9.98 1.10
CA ALA A 213 -4.63 10.20 -0.09
C ALA A 213 -4.88 11.70 -0.30
N VAL A 214 -4.57 12.17 -1.50
CA VAL A 214 -4.72 13.57 -1.90
C VAL A 214 -5.51 13.68 -3.20
N PHE A 215 -5.87 14.90 -3.57
CA PHE A 215 -6.56 15.15 -4.84
C PHE A 215 -5.56 15.49 -5.93
N LEU A 216 -5.65 14.80 -7.06
CA LEU A 216 -5.03 15.20 -8.31
C LEU A 216 -6.09 15.83 -9.21
N VAL A 217 -6.00 17.13 -9.40
CA VAL A 217 -6.96 17.92 -10.17
C VAL A 217 -6.45 18.15 -11.58
N ASN A 218 -7.21 17.70 -12.58
CA ASN A 218 -6.97 18.00 -13.98
C ASN A 218 -7.69 19.30 -14.34
N LYS A 219 -6.95 20.42 -14.43
CA LYS A 219 -7.48 21.76 -14.72
C LYS A 219 -8.22 21.81 -16.05
N THR A 220 -7.80 21.03 -17.04
CA THR A 220 -8.48 20.97 -18.35
C THR A 220 -9.88 20.35 -18.22
N ALA A 221 -10.00 19.23 -17.52
CA ALA A 221 -11.28 18.57 -17.28
C ALA A 221 -12.14 19.29 -16.21
N LEU A 222 -11.49 20.02 -15.29
CA LEU A 222 -12.15 20.85 -14.29
C LEU A 222 -12.94 21.99 -14.93
N LYS A 223 -12.43 22.56 -16.03
CA LYS A 223 -13.00 23.73 -16.73
C LYS A 223 -13.12 24.93 -15.78
N ASN A 224 -14.33 25.48 -15.64
CA ASN A 224 -14.60 26.66 -14.81
C ASN A 224 -15.01 26.29 -13.36
N ARG A 225 -15.06 25.00 -13.03
CA ARG A 225 -15.38 24.54 -11.67
C ARG A 225 -14.29 24.94 -10.70
N LYS A 226 -14.66 25.17 -9.44
CA LYS A 226 -13.68 25.51 -8.41
C LYS A 226 -12.80 24.30 -8.11
N ILE A 227 -11.53 24.54 -7.81
CA ILE A 227 -10.63 23.47 -7.35
C ILE A 227 -11.11 23.04 -5.97
N PRO A 228 -11.49 21.76 -5.75
CA PRO A 228 -11.93 21.30 -4.43
C PRO A 228 -10.80 21.46 -3.42
N GLN A 229 -11.14 21.84 -2.20
CA GLN A 229 -10.21 22.04 -1.09
C GLN A 229 -10.50 21.09 0.08
N THR A 230 -11.69 20.49 0.15
CA THR A 230 -12.07 19.52 1.17
C THR A 230 -12.70 18.27 0.58
N TRP A 231 -12.89 17.22 1.40
CA TRP A 231 -13.66 16.05 1.00
C TRP A 231 -15.13 16.39 0.71
N ASP A 232 -15.72 17.32 1.47
CA ASP A 232 -17.07 17.84 1.22
C ASP A 232 -17.22 18.44 -0.17
N ASP A 233 -16.23 19.21 -0.63
CA ASP A 233 -16.27 19.84 -1.96
C ASP A 233 -16.39 18.79 -3.08
N ILE A 234 -15.79 17.61 -2.90
CA ILE A 234 -15.82 16.52 -3.89
C ILE A 234 -17.18 15.84 -3.94
N LEU A 235 -17.85 15.65 -2.79
CA LEU A 235 -19.09 14.87 -2.66
C LEU A 235 -20.36 15.66 -3.05
N THR A 236 -20.21 16.64 -3.94
CA THR A 236 -21.29 17.51 -4.42
C THR A 236 -21.76 17.13 -5.82
N ASP A 237 -22.97 17.57 -6.18
CA ASP A 237 -23.53 17.37 -7.52
C ASP A 237 -22.69 18.03 -8.63
N GLU A 238 -21.87 19.05 -8.32
CA GLU A 238 -20.95 19.70 -9.26
C GLU A 238 -19.89 18.73 -9.84
N PHE A 239 -19.59 17.66 -9.10
CA PHE A 239 -18.62 16.64 -9.48
C PHE A 239 -19.24 15.28 -9.82
N GLU A 240 -20.55 15.24 -10.08
CA GLU A 240 -21.20 14.04 -10.63
C GLU A 240 -20.41 13.51 -11.84
N ASN A 241 -20.18 12.18 -11.84
CA ASN A 241 -19.46 11.47 -12.89
C ASN A 241 -18.12 12.14 -13.31
N SER A 242 -17.37 12.68 -12.35
CA SER A 242 -16.14 13.45 -12.60
C SER A 242 -14.91 13.02 -11.80
N VAL A 243 -15.04 12.01 -10.94
CA VAL A 243 -13.99 11.58 -10.00
C VAL A 243 -13.48 10.18 -10.35
N ALA A 244 -12.16 10.01 -10.43
CA ALA A 244 -11.55 8.68 -10.54
C ALA A 244 -11.08 8.16 -9.17
N LEU A 245 -11.38 6.89 -8.92
CA LEU A 245 -11.05 6.17 -7.70
C LEU A 245 -10.11 5.00 -8.00
N PRO A 246 -9.13 4.68 -7.12
CA PRO A 246 -8.26 3.52 -7.30
C PRO A 246 -8.88 2.28 -6.64
N MET A 247 -9.99 1.78 -7.17
CA MET A 247 -10.74 0.66 -6.54
C MET A 247 -9.95 -0.66 -6.49
N ALA A 248 -8.92 -0.81 -7.34
CA ALA A 248 -8.02 -1.97 -7.32
C ALA A 248 -6.88 -1.83 -6.29
N ASP A 249 -6.74 -0.67 -5.64
CA ASP A 249 -5.86 -0.41 -4.51
C ASP A 249 -6.70 -0.55 -3.24
N LEU A 250 -6.89 -1.79 -2.79
CA LEU A 250 -7.82 -2.12 -1.71
C LEU A 250 -7.50 -1.37 -0.42
N ASP A 251 -6.22 -1.17 -0.10
CA ASP A 251 -5.81 -0.47 1.12
C ASP A 251 -6.28 0.99 1.14
N LEU A 252 -6.19 1.68 -0.01
CA LEU A 252 -6.63 3.06 -0.13
C LEU A 252 -8.15 3.16 -0.30
N PHE A 253 -8.74 2.28 -1.10
CA PHE A 253 -10.18 2.29 -1.35
C PHE A 253 -10.97 1.96 -0.09
N ASN A 254 -10.54 0.96 0.69
CA ASN A 254 -11.14 0.61 1.97
C ASN A 254 -11.04 1.77 2.97
N ALA A 255 -9.89 2.43 3.03
CA ALA A 255 -9.70 3.62 3.87
C ALA A 255 -10.68 4.75 3.47
N LEU A 256 -10.85 4.99 2.17
CA LEU A 256 -11.82 5.96 1.63
C LEU A 256 -13.26 5.61 2.03
N ILE A 257 -13.67 4.38 1.79
CA ILE A 257 -15.03 3.90 2.09
C ILE A 257 -15.33 4.04 3.59
N VAL A 258 -14.42 3.58 4.45
CA VAL A 258 -14.60 3.65 5.91
C VAL A 258 -14.67 5.11 6.40
N MET A 259 -13.80 5.99 5.87
CA MET A 259 -13.82 7.41 6.25
C MET A 259 -15.13 8.08 5.81
N VAL A 260 -15.55 7.89 4.56
CA VAL A 260 -16.79 8.47 4.05
C VAL A 260 -18.00 7.95 4.84
N TYR A 261 -18.05 6.66 5.15
CA TYR A 261 -19.11 6.10 5.97
C TYR A 261 -19.12 6.68 7.40
N LYS A 262 -17.95 6.79 8.05
CA LYS A 262 -17.84 7.39 9.38
C LYS A 262 -18.41 8.81 9.41
N GLU A 263 -18.05 9.63 8.43
CA GLU A 263 -18.39 11.06 8.42
C GLU A 263 -19.83 11.32 7.94
N TYR A 264 -20.35 10.51 7.01
CA TYR A 264 -21.58 10.83 6.28
C TYR A 264 -22.58 9.66 6.17
N GLY A 265 -22.27 8.51 6.75
CA GLY A 265 -23.09 7.29 6.67
C GLY A 265 -23.32 6.81 5.23
N ASP A 266 -24.41 6.08 5.05
CA ASP A 266 -24.83 5.54 3.74
C ASP A 266 -25.02 6.64 2.68
N ASP A 267 -25.45 7.84 3.10
CA ASP A 267 -25.64 8.97 2.17
C ASP A 267 -24.31 9.49 1.62
N GLY A 268 -23.23 9.41 2.40
CA GLY A 268 -21.87 9.65 1.91
C GLY A 268 -21.46 8.65 0.84
N ILE A 269 -21.74 7.37 1.06
CA ILE A 269 -21.40 6.29 0.12
C ILE A 269 -22.16 6.47 -1.20
N LYS A 270 -23.45 6.84 -1.14
CA LYS A 270 -24.26 7.18 -2.33
C LYS A 270 -23.70 8.39 -3.07
N LYS A 271 -23.30 9.46 -2.36
CA LYS A 271 -22.65 10.62 -2.98
C LYS A 271 -21.32 10.25 -3.63
N LEU A 272 -20.51 9.42 -2.98
CA LEU A 272 -19.26 8.92 -3.54
C LEU A 272 -19.50 8.13 -4.84
N ALA A 273 -20.52 7.28 -4.86
CA ALA A 273 -20.94 6.54 -6.05
C ALA A 273 -21.44 7.46 -7.17
N LYS A 274 -22.17 8.53 -6.84
CA LYS A 274 -22.65 9.53 -7.80
C LYS A 274 -21.51 10.31 -8.47
N VAL A 275 -20.47 10.68 -7.72
CA VAL A 275 -19.33 11.44 -8.27
C VAL A 275 -18.32 10.55 -9.01
N TYR A 276 -18.35 9.25 -8.75
CA TYR A 276 -17.49 8.27 -9.41
C TYR A 276 -17.73 8.23 -10.92
N GLN A 277 -16.64 8.34 -11.67
CA GLN A 277 -16.61 8.23 -13.13
C GLN A 277 -15.98 6.91 -13.59
N LYS A 278 -14.82 6.57 -13.03
CA LYS A 278 -14.07 5.38 -13.45
C LYS A 278 -13.01 4.95 -12.44
N ASN A 279 -12.72 3.66 -12.47
CA ASN A 279 -11.60 3.05 -11.78
C ASN A 279 -10.32 3.28 -12.58
N LEU A 280 -9.27 3.80 -11.95
CA LEU A 280 -7.94 3.93 -12.55
C LEU A 280 -6.87 3.51 -11.55
N HIS A 281 -5.77 2.93 -12.04
CA HIS A 281 -4.58 2.76 -11.20
C HIS A 281 -3.93 4.13 -10.95
N PRO A 282 -3.38 4.44 -9.77
CA PRO A 282 -2.74 5.74 -9.50
C PRO A 282 -1.67 6.14 -10.53
N ALA A 283 -0.86 5.17 -10.97
CA ALA A 283 0.14 5.38 -12.03
C ALA A 283 -0.46 5.79 -13.39
N GLN A 284 -1.72 5.43 -13.68
CA GLN A 284 -2.46 5.89 -14.86
C GLN A 284 -2.98 7.30 -14.65
N MET A 285 -3.54 7.60 -13.46
CA MET A 285 -4.09 8.92 -13.11
C MET A 285 -3.06 10.05 -13.31
N VAL A 286 -1.81 9.83 -12.90
CA VAL A 286 -0.71 10.82 -13.05
C VAL A 286 -0.13 10.93 -14.47
N LYS A 287 -0.38 9.94 -15.34
CA LYS A 287 0.05 9.95 -16.75
C LYS A 287 -1.02 10.44 -17.71
N THR A 288 -2.23 10.66 -17.21
CA THR A 288 -3.40 11.08 -17.98
C THR A 288 -3.24 12.55 -18.39
N LYS A 289 -2.40 12.80 -19.41
CA LYS A 289 -2.30 14.08 -20.15
C LYS A 289 -3.48 14.29 -21.10
N THR A 290 -4.54 13.49 -20.96
CA THR A 290 -5.61 13.42 -21.94
C THR A 290 -6.35 14.75 -21.91
N LYS A 291 -6.14 15.54 -22.97
CA LYS A 291 -6.95 16.70 -23.34
C LYS A 291 -8.38 16.31 -23.77
N SER A 292 -8.82 15.07 -23.48
CA SER A 292 -10.16 14.61 -23.86
C SER A 292 -11.17 15.06 -22.81
N ASN A 293 -12.37 15.44 -23.28
CA ASN A 293 -13.51 15.79 -22.44
C ASN A 293 -14.00 14.62 -21.55
N GLU A 294 -13.40 13.43 -21.67
CA GLU A 294 -13.74 12.20 -20.93
C GLU A 294 -12.76 11.91 -19.78
N ALA A 295 -11.75 12.75 -19.56
CA ALA A 295 -10.87 12.61 -18.40
C ALA A 295 -11.59 13.01 -17.10
N PRO A 296 -11.31 12.35 -15.96
CA PRO A 296 -11.81 12.79 -14.67
C PRO A 296 -11.26 14.18 -14.36
N ALA A 297 -12.07 15.03 -13.75
CA ALA A 297 -11.61 16.32 -13.25
C ALA A 297 -10.77 16.15 -11.98
N ILE A 298 -11.08 15.14 -11.17
CA ILE A 298 -10.42 14.85 -9.92
C ILE A 298 -10.06 13.37 -9.91
N SER A 299 -8.87 13.04 -9.43
CA SER A 299 -8.47 11.67 -9.10
C SER A 299 -8.00 11.63 -7.65
N ILE A 300 -8.46 10.64 -6.89
CA ILE A 300 -7.95 10.38 -5.53
C ILE A 300 -6.73 9.47 -5.67
N ILE A 301 -5.56 9.94 -5.23
CA ILE A 301 -4.29 9.20 -5.37
C ILE A 301 -3.53 9.13 -4.05
N PRO A 302 -2.71 8.08 -3.83
CA PRO A 302 -1.65 8.13 -2.85
C PRO A 302 -0.68 9.29 -3.16
N TYR A 303 -0.30 10.06 -2.14
CA TYR A 303 0.54 11.26 -2.27
C TYR A 303 1.88 10.95 -2.93
N PHE A 304 2.47 9.77 -2.71
CA PHE A 304 3.68 9.34 -3.39
C PHE A 304 3.62 9.46 -4.93
N PHE A 305 2.46 9.22 -5.55
CA PHE A 305 2.32 9.32 -7.00
C PHE A 305 2.37 10.76 -7.52
N SER A 306 2.15 11.77 -6.66
CA SER A 306 2.21 13.20 -7.02
C SER A 306 3.55 13.59 -7.66
N GLN A 307 4.63 12.89 -7.33
CA GLN A 307 5.97 13.15 -7.87
C GLN A 307 6.10 12.82 -9.36
N MET A 308 5.22 11.97 -9.87
CA MET A 308 5.18 11.62 -11.29
C MET A 308 4.49 12.69 -12.13
N VAL A 309 3.92 13.73 -11.50
CA VAL A 309 3.21 14.85 -12.15
C VAL A 309 4.19 15.90 -12.71
N ASN A 310 5.51 15.76 -12.47
CA ASN A 310 6.54 16.71 -12.87
C ASN A 310 6.40 17.18 -14.34
N GLY A 311 6.26 18.49 -14.52
CA GLY A 311 6.18 19.16 -15.83
C GLY A 311 4.77 19.21 -16.46
N ALA A 312 3.73 18.66 -15.82
CA ALA A 312 2.35 18.77 -16.28
C ALA A 312 1.68 20.04 -15.70
N SER A 313 1.57 21.10 -16.51
CA SER A 313 0.97 22.38 -16.08
C SER A 313 -0.55 22.31 -15.84
N ASP A 314 -1.19 21.33 -16.46
CA ASP A 314 -2.63 21.04 -16.41
C ASP A 314 -3.04 20.22 -15.19
N LEU A 315 -2.09 19.61 -14.47
CA LEU A 315 -2.35 18.87 -13.25
C LEU A 315 -2.00 19.71 -12.02
N LYS A 316 -2.82 19.62 -10.96
CA LYS A 316 -2.57 20.24 -9.66
C LYS A 316 -2.80 19.24 -8.56
N VAL A 317 -1.81 19.06 -7.70
CA VAL A 317 -1.93 18.27 -6.47
C VAL A 317 -2.53 19.18 -5.41
N VAL A 318 -3.56 18.71 -4.71
CA VAL A 318 -4.19 19.41 -3.61
C VAL A 318 -4.20 18.50 -2.39
N TRP A 319 -3.50 18.94 -1.35
CA TRP A 319 -3.65 18.40 -0.02
C TRP A 319 -4.96 18.96 0.58
N PRO A 320 -5.95 18.13 0.96
CA PRO A 320 -7.23 18.61 1.46
C PRO A 320 -7.05 19.39 2.77
N LYS A 321 -7.75 20.51 2.93
CA LYS A 321 -7.69 21.37 4.12
C LYS A 321 -8.27 20.71 5.36
N ASP A 322 -9.24 19.82 5.18
CA ASP A 322 -9.82 18.96 6.20
C ASP A 322 -9.03 17.64 6.37
N GLY A 323 -7.85 17.55 5.75
CA GLY A 323 -6.87 16.50 5.93
C GLY A 323 -6.78 15.51 4.77
N ALA A 324 -5.55 15.11 4.41
CA ALA A 324 -5.33 13.99 3.53
C ALA A 324 -5.82 12.70 4.19
N LEU A 325 -6.57 11.88 3.47
CA LEU A 325 -7.08 10.63 4.02
C LEU A 325 -5.92 9.68 4.32
N LEU A 326 -5.91 9.12 5.51
CA LEU A 326 -4.79 8.33 6.00
C LEU A 326 -5.11 6.84 5.87
N SER A 327 -4.35 6.12 5.02
CA SER A 327 -4.31 4.65 5.04
C SER A 327 -3.09 4.18 5.85
N PRO A 328 -3.28 3.51 6.99
CA PRO A 328 -2.19 3.14 7.90
C PRO A 328 -1.42 1.89 7.42
N ILE A 329 -0.14 1.84 7.74
CA ILE A 329 0.70 0.64 7.64
C ILE A 329 0.88 0.11 9.05
N PHE A 330 0.25 -1.03 9.34
CA PHE A 330 0.26 -1.66 10.65
C PHE A 330 1.39 -2.67 10.82
N MET A 331 1.80 -2.81 12.07
CA MET A 331 2.59 -3.90 12.58
C MET A 331 1.90 -4.45 13.84
N ILE A 332 1.81 -5.78 13.92
CA ILE A 332 1.34 -6.48 15.11
C ILE A 332 2.31 -7.58 15.48
N THR A 333 2.39 -7.91 16.76
CA THR A 333 3.34 -8.89 17.31
C THR A 333 2.67 -9.77 18.37
N LYS A 334 2.95 -11.06 18.34
CA LYS A 334 2.44 -11.98 19.36
C LYS A 334 3.07 -11.69 20.71
N LYS A 335 2.23 -11.72 21.74
CA LYS A 335 2.66 -11.50 23.14
C LYS A 335 3.60 -12.59 23.64
N GLU A 336 3.34 -13.85 23.26
CA GLU A 336 4.06 -15.01 23.80
C GLU A 336 5.55 -15.06 23.42
N LYS A 337 5.95 -14.37 22.34
CA LYS A 337 7.34 -14.29 21.86
C LYS A 337 7.93 -12.88 21.95
N ALA A 338 7.37 -12.00 22.79
CA ALA A 338 7.79 -10.60 22.90
C ALA A 338 9.32 -10.45 23.06
N ASP A 339 9.95 -11.25 23.92
CA ASP A 339 11.40 -11.20 24.16
C ASP A 339 12.21 -11.53 22.90
N LYS A 340 11.77 -12.52 22.11
CA LYS A 340 12.44 -12.93 20.86
C LYS A 340 12.18 -11.98 19.70
N ILE A 341 11.03 -11.29 19.72
CA ILE A 341 10.60 -10.32 18.71
C ILE A 341 11.21 -8.95 18.95
N LYS A 342 11.47 -8.57 20.21
CA LYS A 342 11.98 -7.25 20.57
C LYS A 342 13.20 -6.79 19.73
N PRO A 343 14.22 -7.63 19.45
CA PRO A 343 15.34 -7.22 18.60
C PRO A 343 14.91 -6.83 17.18
N PHE A 344 13.87 -7.46 16.62
CA PHE A 344 13.30 -7.07 15.33
C PHE A 344 12.58 -5.74 15.43
N LEU A 345 11.79 -5.53 16.49
CA LEU A 345 11.13 -4.25 16.75
C LEU A 345 12.15 -3.12 16.89
N ASP A 346 13.21 -3.30 17.65
CA ASP A 346 14.25 -2.27 17.83
C ASP A 346 14.89 -1.88 16.48
N LEU A 347 15.11 -2.84 15.57
CA LEU A 347 15.57 -2.57 14.21
C LEU A 347 14.50 -1.82 13.40
N PHE A 348 13.30 -2.38 13.34
CA PHE A 348 12.24 -1.92 12.44
C PHE A 348 11.65 -0.57 12.85
N LEU A 349 11.70 -0.25 14.15
CA LEU A 349 11.34 1.04 14.73
C LEU A 349 12.53 2.01 14.77
N SER A 350 13.70 1.65 14.26
CA SER A 350 14.88 2.53 14.28
C SER A 350 14.69 3.76 13.39
N GLU A 351 15.37 4.86 13.74
CA GLU A 351 15.38 6.10 12.94
C GLU A 351 15.84 5.86 11.49
N LYS A 352 16.78 4.92 11.27
CA LYS A 352 17.22 4.54 9.93
C LYS A 352 16.06 3.99 9.09
N ILE A 353 15.27 3.09 9.66
CA ILE A 353 14.10 2.52 8.98
C ILE A 353 12.99 3.56 8.86
N GLY A 354 12.78 4.41 9.87
CA GLY A 354 11.85 5.52 9.81
C GLY A 354 12.15 6.49 8.66
N ASN A 355 13.42 6.87 8.46
CA ASN A 355 13.83 7.72 7.32
C ASN A 355 13.59 7.02 5.97
N LEU A 356 13.83 5.71 5.90
CA LEU A 356 13.53 4.93 4.70
C LEU A 356 12.02 4.87 4.43
N PHE A 357 11.21 4.66 5.48
CA PHE A 357 9.75 4.70 5.40
C PHE A 357 9.26 6.05 4.94
N SER A 358 9.66 7.15 5.59
CA SER A 358 9.30 8.52 5.20
C SER A 358 9.47 8.75 3.70
N ALA A 359 10.50 8.12 3.11
CA ALA A 359 10.81 8.21 1.69
C ALA A 359 10.85 9.68 1.24
N ASN A 360 11.51 10.54 2.02
CA ASN A 360 11.51 12.00 1.88
C ASN A 360 10.08 12.61 1.92
N GLY A 361 9.28 12.27 2.93
CA GLY A 361 7.95 12.83 3.19
C GLY A 361 6.80 12.26 2.35
N LYS A 362 7.02 11.19 1.59
CA LYS A 362 6.00 10.59 0.70
C LYS A 362 5.18 9.51 1.36
N PHE A 363 5.77 8.81 2.33
CA PHE A 363 5.13 7.81 3.19
C PHE A 363 5.44 8.18 4.65
N PRO A 364 4.85 9.26 5.18
CA PRO A 364 5.19 9.77 6.49
C PRO A 364 5.21 8.67 7.56
N THR A 365 6.24 8.67 8.40
CA THR A 365 6.46 7.66 9.44
C THR A 365 6.03 8.18 10.81
N THR A 366 5.63 7.25 11.67
CA THR A 366 5.35 7.51 13.09
C THR A 366 6.61 7.48 13.95
N ASN A 367 7.80 7.26 13.38
CA ASN A 367 9.05 7.30 14.14
C ASN A 367 9.27 8.69 14.79
N PRO A 368 9.50 8.77 16.11
CA PRO A 368 9.60 10.04 16.84
C PRO A 368 10.79 10.93 16.44
N ASN A 369 11.83 10.34 15.84
CA ASN A 369 13.08 11.05 15.53
C ASN A 369 13.19 11.50 14.07
N VAL A 370 12.20 11.21 13.23
CA VAL A 370 12.23 11.51 11.79
C VAL A 370 11.45 12.78 11.49
N ASP A 371 12.00 13.66 10.66
CA ASP A 371 11.23 14.76 10.06
C ASP A 371 10.52 14.26 8.80
N ASN A 372 9.18 14.29 8.79
CA ASN A 372 8.40 13.93 7.60
C ASN A 372 8.40 15.03 6.52
N HIS A 373 8.98 16.20 6.81
CA HIS A 373 9.02 17.36 5.91
C HIS A 373 7.63 17.80 5.43
N LEU A 374 6.65 17.70 6.32
CA LEU A 374 5.29 18.18 6.09
C LEU A 374 5.19 19.67 6.38
N GLU A 375 4.50 20.41 5.52
CA GLU A 375 4.10 21.78 5.80
C GLU A 375 3.06 21.81 6.94
N LYS A 376 2.99 22.93 7.67
CA LYS A 376 2.01 23.10 8.77
C LYS A 376 0.54 22.94 8.34
N SER A 377 0.25 23.12 7.06
CA SER A 377 -1.09 22.96 6.47
C SER A 377 -1.43 21.50 6.12
N GLN A 378 -0.43 20.60 6.10
CA GLN A 378 -0.58 19.22 5.67
C GLN A 378 -1.05 18.31 6.81
N ASN A 379 -2.33 18.45 7.17
CA ASN A 379 -2.98 17.64 8.19
C ASN A 379 -3.56 16.32 7.63
N PHE A 380 -3.98 15.41 8.49
CA PHE A 380 -4.51 14.10 8.09
C PHE A 380 -5.94 13.89 8.56
N LYS A 381 -6.70 13.10 7.80
CA LYS A 381 -8.03 12.64 8.16
C LYS A 381 -7.96 11.16 8.56
N TRP A 382 -8.07 10.92 9.86
CA TRP A 382 -8.02 9.59 10.48
C TRP A 382 -9.41 9.14 10.92
N VAL A 383 -9.71 7.85 10.74
CA VAL A 383 -10.99 7.27 11.17
C VAL A 383 -11.14 7.29 12.71
N GLY A 384 -10.03 7.19 13.44
CA GLY A 384 -10.02 7.21 14.90
C GLY A 384 -10.20 5.83 15.53
N TRP A 385 -9.44 5.56 16.60
CA TRP A 385 -9.51 4.32 17.36
C TRP A 385 -10.89 4.07 17.99
N ASP A 386 -11.56 5.15 18.40
CA ASP A 386 -12.92 5.10 18.93
C ASP A 386 -13.91 4.49 17.94
N PHE A 387 -13.86 4.91 16.68
CA PHE A 387 -14.71 4.36 15.64
C PHE A 387 -14.33 2.91 15.33
N ILE A 388 -13.03 2.62 15.21
CA ILE A 388 -12.52 1.26 14.97
C ILE A 388 -13.00 0.29 16.05
N TYR A 389 -12.93 0.66 17.33
CA TYR A 389 -13.29 -0.25 18.42
C TYR A 389 -14.77 -0.35 18.73
N LYS A 390 -15.59 0.62 18.30
CA LYS A 390 -17.04 0.59 18.47
C LYS A 390 -17.76 -0.12 17.32
N ASN A 391 -17.08 -0.42 16.21
CA ASN A 391 -17.69 -0.95 14.99
C ASN A 391 -17.00 -2.22 14.49
N ASN A 392 -17.74 -3.05 13.74
CA ASN A 392 -17.17 -4.14 12.95
C ASN A 392 -16.69 -3.58 11.61
N ILE A 393 -15.43 -3.14 11.53
CA ILE A 393 -14.91 -2.44 10.35
C ILE A 393 -14.95 -3.31 9.10
N GLY A 394 -14.69 -4.62 9.21
CA GLY A 394 -14.84 -5.53 8.08
C GLY A 394 -16.27 -5.58 7.50
N GLU A 395 -17.28 -5.48 8.37
CA GLU A 395 -18.69 -5.40 7.94
C GLU A 395 -19.04 -4.03 7.37
N VAL A 396 -18.54 -2.94 7.98
CA VAL A 396 -18.69 -1.58 7.44
C VAL A 396 -18.15 -1.50 6.01
N ILE A 397 -16.95 -2.05 5.76
CA ILE A 397 -16.35 -2.10 4.42
C ILE A 397 -17.26 -2.87 3.47
N ARG A 398 -17.58 -4.14 3.77
CA ARG A 398 -18.41 -4.98 2.88
C ARG A 398 -19.76 -4.36 2.54
N ASN A 399 -20.46 -3.82 3.54
CA ASN A 399 -21.78 -3.24 3.35
C ASN A 399 -21.69 -1.93 2.53
N SER A 400 -20.70 -1.09 2.82
CA SER A 400 -20.50 0.17 2.11
C SER A 400 -20.02 -0.05 0.67
N GLU A 401 -19.13 -1.01 0.43
CA GLU A 401 -18.72 -1.41 -0.92
C GLU A 401 -19.89 -1.99 -1.72
N LYS A 402 -20.71 -2.83 -1.09
CA LYS A 402 -21.92 -3.36 -1.72
C LYS A 402 -22.86 -2.22 -2.14
N LEU A 403 -23.15 -1.30 -1.22
CA LEU A 403 -23.98 -0.12 -1.50
C LEU A 403 -23.38 0.73 -2.63
N PHE A 404 -22.08 1.05 -2.55
CA PHE A 404 -21.37 1.78 -3.60
C PHE A 404 -21.54 1.10 -4.97
N ASN A 405 -21.31 -0.21 -5.04
CA ASN A 405 -21.43 -1.00 -6.26
C ASN A 405 -22.88 -1.10 -6.78
N GLU A 406 -23.88 -1.09 -5.90
CA GLU A 406 -25.30 -1.05 -6.27
C GLU A 406 -25.70 0.34 -6.82
N GLU A 407 -25.18 1.41 -6.23
CA GLU A 407 -25.45 2.78 -6.67
C GLU A 407 -24.81 3.09 -8.03
N ILE A 408 -23.54 2.71 -8.26
CA ILE A 408 -22.90 2.96 -9.57
C ILE A 408 -23.64 2.27 -10.72
N LYS A 409 -24.24 1.09 -10.49
CA LYS A 409 -25.04 0.37 -11.51
C LYS A 409 -26.33 1.08 -11.91
N LYS A 410 -26.72 2.15 -11.21
CA LYS A 410 -27.87 2.98 -11.62
C LYS A 410 -27.48 3.99 -12.72
N TYR A 411 -26.19 4.24 -12.88
CA TYR A 411 -25.63 5.26 -13.78
C TYR A 411 -24.89 4.66 -14.99
N PHE A 412 -24.57 3.35 -14.95
CA PHE A 412 -23.94 2.56 -16.01
C PHE A 412 -24.80 1.35 -16.35
#